data_AF-A0AAE1BRT9-F1
#
_entry.id   AF-A0AAE1BRT9-F1
#
_cell.length_a   1.000
_cell.length_b   1.000
_cell.length_c   1.000
_cell.angle_alpha   90.00
_cell.angle_beta   90.00
_cell.angle_gamma   90.00
#
_symmetry.space_group_name_H-M   'P 1'
#
loop_
_entity.id
_entity.type
_entity.pdbx_description
1 polymer ?
#
loop_
_entity_poly.entity_id
_entity_poly.type
_entity_poly.pdbx_seq_one_letter_code
_entity_poly.pdbx_strand_id
1 'polypeptide(L)'
;MSSISTREKLLSLIDDTELISKELLENSVAGKHQRLAPADVSQLVELLIHKDNELKETIKLANDQAKIASIMDTVQAEVERHDQMILQLEKQLYDAHHTLSVALYQARQKMQSIVRANKRPVNSEELIKYAHRISSTHSVSAPDTWQQGDPRRPYPTDLEMRAGFLGQNGQLLHSHPHLADPMARGHHAGKFEPTSSGIGGTFSWQPSGELQTHNDLTVHFFLEWCAVL
;
A
#
# COMPACT_ATOMS: atom_id res chain seq x y z
N MET A 1 -18.37 7.83 50.52
CA MET A 1 -18.78 6.47 50.93
C MET A 1 -18.69 5.59 49.70
N SER A 2 -17.67 4.74 49.65
CA SER A 2 -17.47 3.79 48.55
C SER A 2 -18.66 2.84 48.54
N SER A 3 -19.51 2.91 47.52
CA SER A 3 -20.64 2.00 47.37
C SER A 3 -20.10 0.59 47.14
N ILE A 4 -20.37 -0.31 48.07
CA ILE A 4 -20.08 -1.74 47.95
C ILE A 4 -20.70 -2.29 46.66
N SER A 5 -19.95 -3.14 45.94
CA SER A 5 -20.45 -3.76 44.72
C SER A 5 -21.60 -4.74 45.03
N THR A 6 -22.51 -4.96 44.07
CA THR A 6 -23.59 -5.95 44.22
C THR A 6 -23.04 -7.34 44.60
N ARG A 7 -21.88 -7.71 44.04
CA ARG A 7 -21.19 -8.97 44.33
C ARG A 7 -20.75 -9.05 45.79
N GLU A 8 -20.06 -8.04 46.29
CA GLU A 8 -19.61 -7.98 47.69
C GLU A 8 -20.80 -7.95 48.66
N LYS A 9 -21.88 -7.25 48.29
CA LYS A 9 -23.12 -7.24 49.08
C LYS A 9 -23.74 -8.64 49.18
N LEU A 10 -23.83 -9.38 48.07
CA LEU A 10 -24.35 -10.75 48.06
C LEU A 10 -23.52 -11.69 48.94
N LEU A 11 -22.19 -11.61 48.84
CA LEU A 11 -21.29 -12.43 49.66
C LEU A 11 -21.47 -12.15 51.15
N SER A 12 -21.50 -10.87 51.55
CA SER A 12 -21.74 -10.49 52.95
C SER A 12 -23.09 -10.96 53.47
N LEU A 13 -24.14 -10.91 52.65
CA LEU A 13 -25.47 -11.38 53.06
C LEU A 13 -25.50 -12.90 53.26
N ILE A 14 -24.79 -13.66 52.41
CA ILE A 14 -24.65 -15.11 52.57
C ILE A 14 -23.92 -15.44 53.87
N ASP A 15 -22.80 -14.76 54.15
CA ASP A 15 -22.02 -14.95 55.38
C ASP A 15 -22.86 -14.61 56.64
N ASP A 16 -23.62 -13.52 56.60
CA ASP A 16 -24.55 -13.13 57.68
C ASP A 16 -25.64 -14.20 57.90
N THR A 17 -26.27 -14.69 56.81
CA THR A 17 -27.28 -15.74 56.88
C THR A 17 -26.71 -17.05 57.42
N GLU A 18 -25.48 -17.41 57.03
CA GLU A 18 -24.78 -18.59 57.55
C GLU A 18 -24.52 -18.46 59.05
N LEU A 19 -24.03 -17.30 59.49
CA LEU A 19 -23.73 -17.04 60.91
C LEU A 19 -24.99 -17.16 61.78
N ILE A 20 -26.06 -16.47 61.39
CA ILE A 20 -27.35 -16.49 62.11
C ILE A 20 -27.92 -17.91 62.15
N SER A 21 -27.82 -18.66 61.05
CA SER A 21 -28.29 -20.05 60.98
C SER A 21 -27.49 -20.98 61.91
N LYS A 22 -26.17 -20.79 62.01
CA LYS A 22 -25.32 -21.54 62.95
C LYS A 22 -25.72 -21.26 64.40
N GLU A 23 -25.90 -20.00 64.78
CA GLU A 23 -26.32 -19.64 66.14
C GLU A 23 -27.69 -20.24 66.51
N LEU A 24 -28.65 -20.25 65.58
CA LEU A 24 -29.97 -20.88 65.79
C LEU A 24 -29.86 -22.40 65.98
N LEU A 25 -29.00 -23.07 65.20
CA LEU A 25 -28.76 -24.51 65.32
C LEU A 25 -28.05 -24.86 66.61
N GLU A 26 -26.99 -24.14 66.96
CA GLU A 26 -26.24 -24.33 68.21
C GLU A 26 -27.15 -24.16 69.43
N ASN A 27 -28.00 -23.15 69.44
CA ASN A 27 -28.98 -22.94 70.49
C ASN A 27 -30.05 -24.06 70.56
N SER A 28 -30.42 -24.65 69.41
CA SER A 28 -31.39 -25.76 69.36
C SER A 28 -30.84 -27.04 70.01
N VAL A 29 -29.54 -27.31 69.82
CA VAL A 29 -28.84 -28.48 70.37
C VAL A 29 -28.28 -28.22 71.78
N ALA A 30 -28.18 -26.97 72.21
CA ALA A 30 -27.71 -26.59 73.54
C ALA A 30 -28.55 -27.20 74.68
N GLY A 31 -27.86 -27.60 75.76
CA GLY A 31 -28.49 -28.11 76.98
C GLY A 31 -29.36 -27.06 77.67
N LYS A 32 -30.34 -27.49 78.48
CA LYS A 32 -31.37 -26.60 79.08
C LYS A 32 -30.84 -25.37 79.83
N HIS A 33 -29.61 -25.42 80.37
CA HIS A 33 -28.99 -24.30 81.11
C HIS A 33 -28.19 -23.33 80.21
N GLN A 34 -27.94 -23.68 78.95
CA GLN A 34 -27.15 -22.91 77.98
C GLN A 34 -27.99 -22.34 76.83
N ARG A 35 -29.31 -22.59 76.83
CA ARG A 35 -30.22 -22.05 75.82
C ARG A 35 -30.43 -20.56 76.02
N LEU A 36 -30.44 -19.83 74.90
CA LEU A 36 -30.86 -18.44 74.83
C LEU A 36 -32.28 -18.27 75.34
N ALA A 37 -32.61 -17.08 75.84
CA ALA A 37 -33.97 -16.77 76.24
C ALA A 37 -34.90 -16.85 75.01
N PRO A 38 -36.17 -17.25 75.17
CA PRO A 38 -37.11 -17.37 74.04
C PRO A 38 -37.30 -16.04 73.27
N ALA A 39 -37.11 -14.89 73.93
CA ALA A 39 -37.13 -13.58 73.29
C ALA A 39 -35.95 -13.38 72.32
N ASP A 40 -34.74 -13.77 72.71
CA ASP A 40 -33.53 -13.65 71.87
C ASP A 40 -33.63 -14.57 70.63
N VAL A 41 -34.20 -15.76 70.81
CA VAL A 41 -34.47 -16.68 69.69
C VAL A 41 -35.45 -16.06 68.68
N SER A 42 -36.50 -15.40 69.16
CA SER A 42 -37.46 -14.70 68.29
C SER A 42 -36.79 -13.59 67.49
N GLN A 43 -35.89 -12.82 68.12
CA GLN A 43 -35.13 -11.76 67.46
C GLN A 43 -34.16 -12.30 66.39
N LEU A 44 -33.48 -13.43 66.66
CA LEU A 44 -32.63 -14.09 65.68
C LEU A 44 -33.43 -14.59 64.45
N VAL A 45 -34.62 -15.14 64.67
CA VAL A 45 -35.51 -15.57 63.58
C VAL A 45 -36.00 -14.38 62.75
N GLU A 46 -36.39 -13.27 63.39
CA GLU A 46 -36.76 -12.04 62.69
C GLU A 46 -35.59 -11.46 61.88
N LEU A 47 -34.38 -11.45 62.45
CA LEU A 47 -33.17 -11.01 61.76
C LEU A 47 -32.85 -11.90 60.56
N LEU A 48 -33.04 -13.22 60.68
CA LEU A 48 -32.87 -14.17 59.57
C LEU A 48 -33.85 -13.87 58.43
N ILE A 49 -35.13 -13.65 58.74
CA ILE A 49 -36.16 -13.29 57.76
C ILE A 49 -35.81 -11.96 57.08
N HIS A 50 -35.31 -10.99 57.85
CA HIS A 50 -34.89 -9.70 57.30
C HIS A 50 -33.73 -9.86 56.30
N LYS A 51 -32.70 -10.64 56.66
CA LYS A 51 -31.55 -10.91 55.81
C LYS A 51 -31.92 -11.73 54.56
N ASP A 52 -32.83 -12.69 54.66
CA ASP A 52 -33.36 -13.44 53.51
C ASP A 52 -34.09 -12.51 52.53
N ASN A 53 -34.90 -11.58 53.01
CA ASN A 53 -35.55 -10.58 52.15
C ASN A 53 -34.53 -9.66 51.47
N GLU A 54 -33.53 -9.17 52.22
CA GLU A 54 -32.46 -8.33 51.65
C GLU A 54 -31.64 -9.09 50.58
N LEU A 55 -31.38 -10.39 50.81
CA LEU A 55 -30.70 -11.25 49.85
C LEU A 55 -31.54 -11.42 48.57
N LYS A 56 -32.84 -11.69 48.70
CA LYS A 56 -33.76 -11.82 47.55
C LYS A 56 -33.81 -10.55 46.71
N GLU A 57 -33.89 -9.38 47.35
CA GLU A 57 -33.86 -8.09 46.66
C GLU A 57 -32.53 -7.87 45.93
N THR A 58 -31.42 -8.19 46.58
CA THR A 58 -30.08 -8.03 45.98
C THR A 58 -29.86 -9.00 44.81
N ILE A 59 -30.39 -10.22 44.87
CA ILE A 59 -30.38 -11.18 43.75
C ILE A 59 -31.21 -10.65 42.57
N LYS A 60 -32.37 -10.05 42.83
CA LYS A 60 -33.18 -9.44 41.77
C LYS A 60 -32.41 -8.33 41.05
N LEU A 61 -31.75 -7.46 41.81
CA LEU A 61 -30.88 -6.42 41.26
C LEU A 61 -29.75 -7.00 40.40
N ALA A 62 -29.07 -8.05 40.88
CA ALA A 62 -28.00 -8.70 40.13
C ALA A 62 -28.50 -9.29 38.80
N ASN A 63 -29.70 -9.87 38.78
CA ASN A 63 -30.32 -10.37 37.54
C ASN A 63 -30.64 -9.24 36.55
N ASP A 64 -31.11 -8.09 37.03
CA ASP A 64 -31.38 -6.96 36.16
C ASP A 64 -30.07 -6.34 35.63
N GLN A 65 -29.01 -6.28 36.45
CA GLN A 65 -27.66 -5.91 36.00
C GLN A 65 -27.12 -6.87 34.93
N ALA A 66 -27.36 -8.18 35.06
CA ALA A 66 -26.95 -9.17 34.07
C ALA A 66 -27.66 -8.97 32.72
N LYS A 67 -28.96 -8.63 32.72
CA LYS A 67 -29.70 -8.29 31.48
C LYS A 67 -29.11 -7.05 30.82
N ILE A 68 -28.81 -6.01 31.59
CA ILE A 68 -28.20 -4.78 31.07
C ILE A 68 -26.82 -5.08 30.48
N ALA A 69 -26.00 -5.88 31.15
CA ALA A 69 -24.69 -6.28 30.64
C ALA A 69 -24.82 -7.00 29.29
N SER A 70 -25.77 -7.93 29.15
CA SER A 70 -26.02 -8.63 27.88
C SER A 70 -26.43 -7.67 26.75
N ILE A 71 -27.24 -6.66 27.04
CA ILE A 71 -27.61 -5.63 26.06
C ILE A 71 -26.38 -4.80 25.69
N MET A 72 -25.57 -4.41 26.67
CA MET A 72 -24.34 -3.65 26.46
C MET A 72 -23.37 -4.42 25.55
N ASP A 73 -23.17 -5.72 25.78
CA ASP A 73 -22.31 -6.57 24.94
C ASP A 73 -22.84 -6.65 23.50
N THR A 74 -24.16 -6.73 23.33
CA THR A 74 -24.79 -6.77 22.00
C THR A 74 -24.59 -5.46 21.26
N VAL A 75 -24.79 -4.33 21.93
CA VAL A 75 -24.59 -2.99 21.33
C VAL A 75 -23.12 -2.78 21.01
N GLN A 76 -22.20 -3.19 21.90
CA GLN A 76 -20.77 -3.09 21.67
C GLN A 76 -20.33 -3.88 20.43
N ALA A 77 -20.84 -5.10 20.25
CA ALA A 77 -20.57 -5.90 19.05
C ALA A 77 -21.08 -5.24 17.77
N GLU A 78 -22.26 -4.59 17.80
CA GLU A 78 -22.80 -3.87 16.65
C GLU A 78 -22.00 -2.60 16.31
N VAL A 79 -21.49 -1.89 17.33
CA VAL A 79 -20.58 -0.75 17.12
C VAL A 79 -19.30 -1.21 16.45
N GLU A 80 -18.67 -2.27 16.96
CA GLU A 80 -17.44 -2.83 16.38
C GLU A 80 -17.65 -3.30 14.94
N ARG A 81 -18.80 -3.92 14.65
CA ARG A 81 -19.17 -4.31 13.29
C ARG A 81 -19.29 -3.10 12.36
N HIS A 82 -19.92 -2.03 12.80
CA HIS A 82 -20.06 -0.81 12.00
C HIS A 82 -18.73 -0.10 11.80
N ASP A 83 -17.87 -0.04 12.80
CA ASP A 83 -16.53 0.55 12.67
C ASP A 83 -15.71 -0.19 11.61
N GLN A 84 -15.76 -1.53 11.59
CA GLN A 84 -15.11 -2.32 10.54
C GLN A 84 -15.66 -2.00 9.14
N MET A 85 -16.98 -1.82 9.01
CA MET A 85 -17.59 -1.44 7.73
C MET A 85 -17.16 -0.04 7.28
N ILE A 86 -17.05 0.91 8.21
CA ILE A 86 -16.59 2.27 7.92
C ILE A 86 -15.14 2.23 7.40
N LEU A 87 -14.26 1.51 8.09
CA LEU A 87 -12.86 1.37 7.67
C LEU A 87 -12.73 0.70 6.28
N GLN A 88 -13.56 -0.30 6.01
CA GLN A 88 -13.59 -0.95 4.70
C GLN A 88 -14.06 0.02 3.60
N LEU A 89 -15.10 0.81 3.87
CA LEU A 89 -15.62 1.80 2.93
C LEU A 89 -14.59 2.91 2.67
N GLU A 90 -13.94 3.41 3.72
CA GLU A 90 -12.87 4.41 3.61
C GLU A 90 -11.76 3.91 2.68
N LYS A 91 -11.30 2.68 2.87
CA LYS A 91 -10.29 2.06 2.01
C LYS A 91 -10.75 2.00 0.56
N GLN A 92 -11.99 1.55 0.31
CA GLN A 92 -12.53 1.48 -1.06
C GLN A 92 -12.61 2.85 -1.73
N LEU A 93 -13.01 3.88 -0.98
CA LEU A 93 -13.06 5.26 -1.48
C LEU A 93 -11.66 5.79 -1.79
N TYR A 94 -10.68 5.51 -0.94
CA TYR A 94 -9.28 5.86 -1.18
C TYR A 94 -8.75 5.20 -2.45
N ASP A 95 -8.95 3.89 -2.60
CA ASP A 95 -8.49 3.12 -3.76
C ASP A 95 -9.15 3.62 -5.06
N ALA A 96 -10.45 3.92 -5.02
CA ALA A 96 -11.18 4.50 -6.15
C ALA A 96 -10.66 5.89 -6.50
N HIS A 97 -10.46 6.76 -5.51
CA HIS A 97 -9.91 8.09 -5.71
C HIS A 97 -8.50 8.05 -6.32
N HIS A 98 -7.64 7.17 -5.81
CA HIS A 98 -6.29 6.99 -6.33
C HIS A 98 -6.31 6.54 -7.80
N THR A 99 -7.12 5.52 -8.11
CA THR A 99 -7.28 5.00 -9.48
C THR A 99 -7.75 6.08 -10.44
N LEU A 100 -8.76 6.87 -10.06
CA LEU A 100 -9.27 7.97 -10.86
C LEU A 100 -8.22 9.07 -11.07
N SER A 101 -7.45 9.40 -10.04
CA SER A 101 -6.39 10.41 -10.12
C SER A 101 -5.30 10.01 -11.11
N VAL A 102 -4.85 8.76 -11.05
CA VAL A 102 -3.87 8.20 -11.99
C VAL A 102 -4.42 8.18 -13.41
N ALA A 103 -5.65 7.71 -13.60
CA ALA A 103 -6.29 7.67 -14.91
C ALA A 103 -6.45 9.07 -15.52
N LEU A 104 -6.81 10.07 -14.71
CA LEU A 104 -6.95 11.46 -15.15
C LEU A 104 -5.61 12.05 -15.57
N TYR A 105 -4.55 11.79 -14.80
CA TYR A 105 -3.20 12.22 -15.15
C TYR A 105 -2.75 11.61 -16.49
N GLN A 106 -2.91 10.29 -16.66
CA GLN A 106 -2.58 9.59 -17.90
C GLN A 106 -3.40 10.11 -19.09
N ALA A 107 -4.70 10.36 -18.90
CA ALA A 107 -5.57 10.92 -19.94
C ALA A 107 -5.11 12.32 -20.38
N ARG A 108 -4.69 13.18 -19.44
CA ARG A 108 -4.13 14.50 -19.74
C ARG A 108 -2.84 14.40 -20.55
N GLN A 109 -1.92 13.51 -20.17
CA GLN A 109 -0.68 13.26 -20.92
C GLN A 109 -0.98 12.76 -22.34
N LYS A 110 -1.92 11.81 -22.49
CA LYS A 110 -2.33 11.30 -23.80
C LYS A 110 -2.97 12.37 -24.66
N MET A 111 -3.79 13.25 -24.08
CA MET A 111 -4.39 14.38 -24.79
C MET A 111 -3.33 15.36 -25.30
N GLN A 112 -2.30 15.67 -24.51
CA GLN A 112 -1.18 16.49 -24.96
C GLN A 112 -0.42 15.84 -26.13
N SER A 113 -0.21 14.52 -26.07
CA SER A 113 0.41 13.75 -27.15
C SER A 113 -0.42 13.80 -28.45
N ILE A 114 -1.73 13.62 -28.35
CA ILE A 114 -2.67 13.72 -29.49
C ILE A 114 -2.62 15.13 -30.09
N VAL A 115 -2.69 16.18 -29.27
CA VAL A 115 -2.59 17.57 -29.75
C VAL A 115 -1.25 17.81 -30.46
N ARG A 116 -0.15 17.27 -29.94
CA ARG A 116 1.18 17.36 -30.57
C ARG A 116 1.21 16.63 -31.93
N ALA A 117 0.66 15.43 -32.01
CA ALA A 117 0.59 14.65 -33.25
C ALA A 117 -0.27 15.36 -34.32
N ASN A 118 -1.42 15.93 -33.91
CA ASN A 118 -2.32 16.66 -34.80
C ASN A 118 -1.68 17.92 -35.41
N LYS A 119 -0.66 18.51 -34.77
CA LYS A 119 0.09 19.64 -35.35
C LYS A 119 0.97 19.24 -36.53
N ARG A 120 1.36 17.97 -36.64
CA ARG A 120 2.20 17.42 -37.72
C ARG A 120 1.62 16.07 -38.14
N PRO A 121 0.45 16.07 -38.82
CA PRO A 121 -0.15 14.83 -39.26
C PRO A 121 0.76 14.15 -40.27
N VAL A 122 1.01 12.86 -40.09
CA VAL A 122 1.78 12.04 -41.03
C VAL A 122 0.79 11.28 -41.90
N ASN A 123 0.99 11.29 -43.22
CA ASN A 123 0.13 10.56 -44.15
C ASN A 123 0.30 9.05 -43.92
N SER A 124 -0.81 8.34 -43.72
CA SER A 124 -0.80 6.89 -43.52
C SER A 124 -0.22 6.14 -44.72
N GLU A 125 -0.41 6.64 -45.94
CA GLU A 125 0.17 6.03 -47.14
C GLU A 125 1.70 6.13 -47.16
N GLU A 126 2.27 7.24 -46.69
CA GLU A 126 3.73 7.39 -46.56
C GLU A 126 4.29 6.48 -45.48
N LEU A 127 3.59 6.33 -44.34
CA LEU A 127 3.96 5.37 -43.30
C LEU A 127 3.96 3.94 -43.83
N ILE A 128 2.93 3.55 -44.59
CA ILE A 128 2.84 2.21 -45.19
C ILE A 128 3.95 1.99 -46.22
N LYS A 129 4.20 2.94 -47.12
CA LYS A 129 5.29 2.86 -48.11
C LYS A 129 6.66 2.78 -47.43
N TYR A 130 6.88 3.58 -46.39
CA TYR A 130 8.14 3.60 -45.65
C TYR A 130 8.34 2.33 -44.82
N ALA A 131 7.29 1.82 -44.16
CA ALA A 131 7.32 0.55 -43.44
C ALA A 131 7.58 -0.63 -44.40
N HIS A 132 6.93 -0.65 -45.56
CA HIS A 132 7.19 -1.65 -46.61
C HIS A 132 8.62 -1.53 -47.13
N ARG A 133 9.12 -0.31 -47.37
CA ARG A 133 10.51 -0.08 -47.79
C ARG A 133 11.48 -0.63 -46.73
N ILE A 134 11.30 -0.27 -45.46
CA ILE A 134 12.10 -0.79 -44.34
C ILE A 134 12.03 -2.32 -44.26
N SER A 135 10.86 -2.92 -44.49
CA SER A 135 10.66 -4.38 -44.43
C SER A 135 11.24 -5.13 -45.64
N SER A 136 11.38 -4.45 -46.79
CA SER A 136 11.87 -5.04 -48.05
C SER A 136 13.35 -4.77 -48.30
N THR A 137 13.89 -3.66 -47.79
CA THR A 137 15.34 -3.47 -47.63
C THR A 137 15.81 -4.33 -46.45
N HIS A 138 17.00 -4.93 -46.56
CA HIS A 138 17.57 -5.85 -45.56
C HIS A 138 17.35 -5.43 -44.09
N SER A 139 17.20 -6.44 -43.23
CA SER A 139 16.55 -6.40 -41.91
C SER A 139 16.77 -5.13 -41.07
N VAL A 140 15.68 -4.63 -40.47
CA VAL A 140 15.67 -3.51 -39.50
C VAL A 140 16.56 -3.77 -38.27
N SER A 141 16.76 -5.05 -37.95
CA SER A 141 17.66 -5.56 -36.92
C SER A 141 18.41 -6.78 -37.44
N ALA A 142 19.63 -7.02 -36.96
CA ALA A 142 20.34 -8.25 -37.29
C ALA A 142 19.60 -9.45 -36.67
N PRO A 143 19.29 -10.51 -37.43
CA PRO A 143 18.79 -11.76 -36.85
C PRO A 143 19.79 -12.32 -35.81
N ASP A 144 19.30 -13.05 -34.79
CA ASP A 144 20.18 -13.68 -33.77
C ASP A 144 21.20 -14.67 -34.36
N THR A 145 20.93 -15.16 -35.58
CA THR A 145 21.81 -16.06 -36.35
C THR A 145 22.68 -15.34 -37.38
N TRP A 146 22.72 -13.99 -37.34
CA TRP A 146 23.51 -13.21 -38.27
C TRP A 146 25.01 -13.50 -38.10
N GLN A 147 25.68 -13.75 -39.22
CA GLN A 147 27.12 -13.99 -39.28
C GLN A 147 27.75 -13.10 -40.36
N GLN A 148 29.06 -12.88 -40.28
CA GLN A 148 29.79 -12.12 -41.30
C GLN A 148 29.61 -12.79 -42.68
N GLY A 149 29.00 -12.07 -43.62
CA GLY A 149 28.62 -12.59 -44.94
C GLY A 149 27.12 -12.82 -45.14
N ASP A 150 26.30 -12.74 -44.08
CA ASP A 150 24.84 -12.79 -44.20
C ASP A 150 24.32 -11.48 -44.84
N PRO A 151 23.57 -11.56 -45.96
CA PRO A 151 23.01 -10.39 -46.63
C PRO A 151 22.00 -9.61 -45.77
N ARG A 152 21.39 -10.23 -44.76
CA ARG A 152 20.38 -9.64 -43.86
C ARG A 152 21.00 -8.79 -42.74
N ARG A 153 22.00 -7.97 -43.06
CA ARG A 153 22.63 -7.04 -42.10
C ARG A 153 21.83 -5.74 -41.98
N PRO A 154 21.72 -5.13 -40.78
CA PRO A 154 20.96 -3.90 -40.56
C PRO A 154 21.74 -2.61 -40.90
N TYR A 155 22.95 -2.71 -41.44
CA TYR A 155 23.83 -1.56 -41.71
C TYR A 155 24.48 -1.64 -43.10
N PRO A 156 24.82 -0.49 -43.70
CA PRO A 156 25.55 -0.43 -44.97
C PRO A 156 26.95 -1.04 -44.87
N THR A 157 27.42 -1.74 -45.91
CA THR A 157 28.82 -2.19 -46.03
C THR A 157 29.76 -1.07 -46.42
N ASP A 158 31.06 -1.24 -46.15
CA ASP A 158 32.12 -0.33 -46.61
C ASP A 158 32.09 -0.10 -48.13
N LEU A 159 31.77 -1.14 -48.91
CA LEU A 159 31.65 -1.03 -50.36
C LEU A 159 30.44 -0.16 -50.74
N GLU A 160 29.28 -0.37 -50.14
CA GLU A 160 28.08 0.46 -50.36
C GLU A 160 28.28 1.91 -49.92
N MET A 161 28.96 2.12 -48.78
CA MET A 161 29.31 3.45 -48.29
C MET A 161 30.27 4.17 -49.25
N ARG A 162 31.29 3.47 -49.76
CA ARG A 162 32.26 4.01 -50.73
C ARG A 162 31.63 4.28 -52.09
N ALA A 163 30.67 3.44 -52.51
CA ALA A 163 29.91 3.63 -53.73
C ALA A 163 28.89 4.77 -53.64
N GLY A 164 28.53 5.19 -52.41
CA GLY A 164 27.62 6.30 -52.17
C GLY A 164 28.20 7.68 -52.53
N PHE A 165 27.32 8.69 -52.58
CA PHE A 165 27.66 10.06 -52.99
C PHE A 165 28.79 10.69 -52.18
N LEU A 166 28.84 10.44 -50.87
CA LEU A 166 29.92 10.88 -49.98
C LEU A 166 31.27 10.24 -50.34
N GLY A 167 31.29 8.94 -50.66
CA GLY A 167 32.49 8.23 -51.05
C GLY A 167 33.04 8.70 -52.41
N GLN A 168 32.15 8.93 -53.38
CA GLN A 168 32.51 9.44 -54.71
C GLN A 168 33.07 10.87 -54.66
N ASN A 169 32.43 11.78 -53.93
CA ASN A 169 32.91 13.16 -53.77
C ASN A 169 34.24 13.22 -53.02
N GLY A 170 34.44 12.33 -52.04
CA GLY A 170 35.74 12.17 -51.38
C GLY A 170 36.84 11.85 -52.38
N GLN A 171 36.62 10.91 -53.31
CA GLN A 171 37.62 10.59 -54.34
C GLN A 171 37.85 11.72 -55.35
N LEU A 172 36.79 12.48 -55.69
CA LEU A 172 36.90 13.62 -56.60
C LEU A 172 37.80 14.72 -56.00
N LEU A 173 37.68 14.96 -54.68
CA LEU A 173 38.52 15.90 -53.93
C LEU A 173 39.98 15.42 -53.80
N HIS A 174 40.21 14.10 -53.76
CA HIS A 174 41.56 13.51 -53.77
C HIS A 174 42.18 13.41 -55.18
N SER A 175 41.37 13.46 -56.24
CA SER A 175 41.84 13.41 -57.64
C SER A 175 42.26 14.78 -58.21
N HIS A 176 42.08 15.86 -57.43
CA HIS A 176 42.66 17.17 -57.70
C HIS A 176 43.76 17.48 -56.68
N PRO A 177 45.02 17.04 -56.91
CA PRO A 177 46.12 17.28 -55.99
C PRO A 177 46.61 18.74 -55.96
N HIS A 178 46.01 19.65 -56.75
CA HIS A 178 46.50 21.02 -56.87
C HIS A 178 45.87 22.01 -55.86
N LEU A 179 44.98 21.59 -54.97
CA LEU A 179 44.43 22.47 -53.93
C LEU A 179 44.54 21.90 -52.50
N ALA A 180 45.31 20.84 -52.30
CA ALA A 180 45.64 20.38 -50.95
C ALA A 180 46.82 21.21 -50.39
N ASP A 181 46.45 22.18 -49.57
CA ASP A 181 47.28 23.13 -48.80
C ASP A 181 48.43 22.45 -48.00
N PRO A 182 49.62 23.07 -47.82
CA PRO A 182 50.83 22.45 -47.25
C PRO A 182 50.89 22.39 -45.71
N MET A 183 49.75 22.39 -45.00
CA MET A 183 49.75 22.41 -43.52
C MET A 183 49.88 21.03 -42.84
N ALA A 184 50.37 20.01 -43.55
CA ALA A 184 50.59 18.66 -42.99
C ALA A 184 52.02 18.43 -42.46
N ARG A 185 52.73 19.48 -42.04
CA ARG A 185 54.08 19.31 -41.48
C ARG A 185 54.35 20.20 -40.27
N GLY A 186 54.16 19.59 -39.11
CA GLY A 186 54.79 20.01 -37.86
C GLY A 186 53.80 20.17 -36.73
N HIS A 187 53.77 19.21 -35.81
CA HIS A 187 54.07 19.46 -34.40
C HIS A 187 54.16 18.13 -33.64
N HIS A 188 55.34 17.90 -33.11
CA HIS A 188 55.64 16.86 -32.12
C HIS A 188 55.64 17.53 -30.74
N ALA A 189 55.36 16.74 -29.70
CA ALA A 189 55.50 17.02 -28.26
C ALA A 189 54.30 17.70 -27.57
N GLY A 190 53.53 16.88 -26.83
CA GLY A 190 52.52 17.35 -25.88
C GLY A 190 51.88 16.20 -25.10
N LYS A 191 52.50 15.82 -23.99
CA LYS A 191 51.98 15.18 -22.76
C LYS A 191 50.78 14.20 -22.87
N PHE A 192 51.07 12.95 -22.54
CA PHE A 192 50.11 11.93 -22.11
C PHE A 192 49.53 12.33 -20.74
N GLU A 193 48.21 12.47 -20.67
CA GLU A 193 47.42 12.44 -19.42
C GLU A 193 46.23 11.51 -19.65
N PRO A 194 45.94 10.53 -18.77
CA PRO A 194 44.92 9.53 -19.02
C PRO A 194 43.58 10.03 -18.48
N THR A 195 42.70 10.51 -19.36
CA THR A 195 41.30 10.76 -18.98
C THR A 195 40.45 9.53 -19.26
N SER A 196 40.17 8.82 -18.17
CA SER A 196 38.97 8.05 -17.86
C SER A 196 38.30 7.24 -18.98
N SER A 197 38.50 5.92 -18.88
CA SER A 197 37.55 4.88 -19.24
C SER A 197 36.10 5.28 -18.94
N GLY A 198 35.21 5.09 -19.90
CA GLY A 198 33.81 5.49 -19.77
C GLY A 198 32.88 4.96 -20.85
N ILE A 199 32.84 3.63 -20.98
CA ILE A 199 31.66 2.84 -21.35
C ILE A 199 31.24 2.89 -22.83
N GLY A 200 31.38 1.73 -23.48
CA GLY A 200 30.61 1.38 -24.67
C GLY A 200 29.12 1.50 -24.38
N GLY A 201 28.51 2.54 -24.93
CA GLY A 201 27.07 2.70 -24.96
C GLY A 201 26.49 1.77 -26.02
N THR A 202 25.97 0.63 -25.60
CA THR A 202 24.92 -0.08 -26.33
C THR A 202 23.80 0.90 -26.64
N PHE A 203 23.64 1.26 -27.91
CA PHE A 203 22.46 2.01 -28.36
C PHE A 203 21.26 1.04 -28.36
N SER A 204 20.56 0.99 -27.23
CA SER A 204 19.29 0.27 -27.13
C SER A 204 18.15 1.23 -27.47
N TRP A 205 17.45 0.96 -28.57
CA TRP A 205 16.13 1.52 -28.81
C TRP A 205 15.20 1.04 -27.69
N GLN A 206 15.02 1.84 -26.65
CA GLN A 206 13.91 1.62 -25.73
C GLN A 206 12.62 2.02 -26.44
N PRO A 207 11.64 1.11 -26.60
CA PRO A 207 10.34 1.50 -27.09
C PRO A 207 9.77 2.53 -26.12
N SER A 208 9.54 3.76 -26.58
CA SER A 208 8.67 4.69 -25.86
C SER A 208 7.26 4.11 -25.90
N GLY A 209 6.95 3.24 -24.94
CA GLY A 209 5.71 2.45 -24.97
C GLY A 209 5.47 1.56 -23.75
N GLU A 210 6.47 1.25 -22.92
CA GLU A 210 6.18 0.67 -21.61
C GLU A 210 5.89 1.79 -20.61
N LEU A 211 4.64 1.82 -20.13
CA LEU A 211 4.27 2.48 -18.89
C LEU A 211 5.16 1.91 -17.78
N GLN A 212 6.30 2.55 -17.53
CA GLN A 212 7.01 2.39 -16.27
C GLN A 212 6.08 2.87 -15.17
N THR A 213 5.46 1.92 -14.46
CA THR A 213 4.89 2.15 -13.14
C THR A 213 6.05 2.48 -12.21
N HIS A 214 6.50 3.74 -12.23
CA HIS A 214 7.53 4.23 -11.33
C HIS A 214 6.90 4.38 -9.95
N ASN A 215 7.27 3.48 -9.04
CA ASN A 215 6.80 3.41 -7.65
C ASN A 215 7.37 4.53 -6.75
N ASP A 216 7.78 5.69 -7.29
CA ASP A 216 8.39 6.78 -6.51
C ASP A 216 7.42 7.89 -6.08
N LEU A 217 6.11 7.71 -6.26
CA LEU A 217 5.13 8.71 -5.82
C LEU A 217 4.91 8.73 -4.30
N THR A 218 5.45 7.76 -3.56
CA THR A 218 5.35 7.71 -2.09
C THR A 218 6.12 8.85 -1.41
N VAL A 219 7.21 9.36 -2.02
CA VAL A 219 8.06 10.38 -1.39
C VAL A 219 7.55 11.80 -1.62
N HIS A 220 6.85 12.04 -2.74
CA HIS A 220 6.35 13.38 -3.05
C HIS A 220 5.05 13.72 -2.31
N PHE A 221 4.21 12.73 -2.01
CA PHE A 221 2.97 12.94 -1.25
C PHE A 221 3.21 13.20 0.24
N PHE A 222 4.30 12.69 0.82
CA PHE A 222 4.60 12.91 2.24
C PHE A 222 5.01 14.37 2.54
N LEU A 223 5.65 15.05 1.59
CA LEU A 223 6.06 16.45 1.75
C LEU A 223 4.90 17.45 1.53
N GLU A 224 3.90 17.11 0.72
CA GLU A 224 2.72 17.96 0.54
C GLU A 224 1.73 17.87 1.72
N TRP A 225 1.70 16.75 2.44
CA TRP A 225 0.82 16.59 3.62
C TRP A 225 1.36 17.28 4.89
N CYS A 226 2.68 17.46 5.04
CA CYS A 226 3.25 18.21 6.17
C CYS A 226 3.14 19.73 6.04
N ALA A 227 2.73 20.27 4.88
CA ALA A 227 2.59 21.72 4.68
C ALA A 227 1.18 22.26 5.00
N VAL A 228 0.23 21.39 5.38
CA VAL A 228 -1.19 21.73 5.63
C VAL A 228 -1.61 21.47 7.09
N LEU A 229 -0.66 21.19 7.99
CA LEU A 229 -0.83 21.21 9.45
C LEU A 229 -0.01 22.36 10.04
#